data_AF-A0A3N5Y6V8-F1
#
_entry.id   AF-A0A3N5Y6V8-F1
#
_cell.length_a   1.000
_cell.length_b   1.000
_cell.length_c   1.000
_cell.angle_alpha   90.00
_cell.angle_beta   90.00
_cell.angle_gamma   90.00
#
_symmetry.space_group_name_H-M   'P 1'
#
loop_
_entity.id
_entity.type
_entity.pdbx_description
1 polymer ?
#
loop_
_entity_poly.entity_id
_entity_poly.type
_entity_poly.pdbx_seq_one_letter_code
_entity_poly.pdbx_strand_id
1 'polypeptide(L)'
;MSRRHCGSCCEVSRAISTWSRVPSREGTHRETKASIMDTARNLLRKIVHPYRQKAKATRLWEYTVFPVVYSLSSLRARAHSDLFSQITAYCLFVGHGRSGHSVVGALLDAHPDALIPDELDTLRYLEAGFKKDQICEILLTRSARQAIRGRVKPGREGREYCYYVPSQWQGRFRNLRVVGDSQAGLSTRRLGKRPELLQQLEQVMEIPIRIIHVLRNPFDNIATLMLRGKWTFDQGITRYFENCETIQSLRGRFPASGFLVLRHEDLIADPKARLTDTCRFLGLEPDEDYLQACGSILFKSPSGSRGQVPWTNVLVHHVHEQIARFDFLHGYHY
;
A
#
# COMPACT_ATOMS: atom_id res chain seq x y z
N MET A 1 15.69 -28.31 10.24
CA MET A 1 16.23 -26.99 9.86
C MET A 1 15.38 -25.90 10.50
N SER A 2 16.00 -25.11 11.37
CA SER A 2 15.38 -24.26 12.39
C SER A 2 14.53 -23.12 11.81
N ARG A 3 13.26 -23.04 12.25
CA ARG A 3 12.37 -21.88 12.07
C ARG A 3 12.90 -20.74 12.94
N ARG A 4 13.66 -19.79 12.37
CA ARG A 4 13.92 -18.51 13.05
C ARG A 4 12.60 -17.75 13.14
N HIS A 5 11.93 -17.84 14.28
CA HIS A 5 10.86 -16.93 14.64
C HIS A 5 11.47 -15.53 14.79
N CYS A 6 10.87 -14.53 14.16
CA CYS A 6 11.22 -13.14 14.37
C CYS A 6 10.94 -12.80 15.84
N GLY A 7 11.99 -12.54 16.64
CA GLY A 7 11.88 -12.29 18.09
C GLY A 7 10.93 -11.15 18.46
N SER A 8 10.69 -10.20 17.54
CA SER A 8 9.77 -9.07 17.75
C SER A 8 8.30 -9.47 17.82
N CYS A 9 7.88 -10.62 17.27
CA CYS A 9 6.48 -11.06 17.37
C CYS A 9 6.08 -11.45 18.80
N CYS A 10 7.02 -11.93 19.61
CA CYS A 10 6.73 -12.37 20.99
C CYS A 10 6.54 -11.19 21.96
N GLU A 11 7.23 -10.07 21.72
CA GLU A 11 7.11 -8.86 22.55
C GLU A 11 5.83 -8.07 22.26
N VAL A 12 5.36 -8.05 21.00
CA VAL A 12 4.11 -7.38 20.61
C VAL A 12 2.88 -8.01 21.29
N SER A 13 2.86 -9.34 21.48
CA SER A 13 1.75 -10.00 22.20
C SER A 13 1.72 -9.70 23.71
N ARG A 14 2.85 -9.35 24.33
CA ARG A 14 2.91 -9.02 25.77
C ARG A 14 2.58 -7.55 26.07
N ALA A 15 2.85 -6.63 25.14
CA ALA A 15 2.57 -5.20 25.33
C ALA A 15 1.07 -4.85 25.18
N ILE A 16 0.29 -5.65 24.45
CA ILE A 16 -1.13 -5.36 24.16
C ILE A 16 -2.07 -5.72 25.34
N SER A 17 -1.64 -6.53 26.32
CA SER A 17 -2.50 -6.97 27.42
C SER A 17 -2.71 -5.94 28.54
N THR A 18 -2.02 -4.79 28.52
CA THR A 18 -2.05 -3.80 29.62
C THR A 18 -2.69 -2.46 29.28
N TRP A 19 -3.18 -2.25 28.06
CA TRP A 19 -3.72 -0.94 27.64
C TRP A 19 -5.19 -1.00 27.24
N SER A 20 -6.05 -1.05 28.26
CA SER A 20 -7.49 -0.86 28.10
C SER A 20 -8.10 -0.18 29.33
N ARG A 21 -7.72 1.08 29.59
CA ARG A 21 -8.47 2.00 30.47
C ARG A 21 -8.32 3.45 30.02
N VAL A 22 -9.36 3.98 29.39
CA VAL A 22 -9.71 5.42 29.41
C VAL A 22 -11.08 5.49 30.13
N PRO A 23 -11.27 6.34 31.15
CA PRO A 23 -12.51 6.35 31.93
C PRO A 23 -13.60 7.15 31.21
N SER A 24 -14.83 6.62 31.18
CA SER A 24 -16.02 7.42 30.85
C SER A 24 -17.09 7.22 31.93
N ARG A 25 -17.55 8.31 32.54
CA ARG A 25 -18.74 8.35 33.39
C ARG A 25 -20.01 8.50 32.53
N GLU A 26 -21.09 7.88 33.04
CA GLU A 26 -22.53 7.99 32.68
C GLU A 26 -22.90 7.43 31.28
N GLY A 27 -23.60 6.30 31.08
CA GLY A 27 -24.77 5.69 31.76
C GLY A 27 -26.03 6.36 31.19
N THR A 28 -26.92 5.80 30.37
CA THR A 28 -27.53 4.46 30.30
C THR A 28 -28.25 4.24 28.94
N HIS A 29 -27.56 4.49 27.82
CA HIS A 29 -28.07 4.17 26.46
C HIS A 29 -27.08 3.36 25.59
N ARG A 30 -25.98 2.87 26.19
CA ARG A 30 -24.84 2.24 25.48
C ARG A 30 -24.95 0.72 25.28
N GLU A 31 -25.77 0.03 26.07
CA GLU A 31 -25.73 -1.45 26.10
C GLU A 31 -26.35 -2.10 24.85
N THR A 32 -27.37 -1.49 24.25
CA THR A 32 -28.01 -2.03 23.04
C THR A 32 -27.18 -1.79 21.78
N LYS A 33 -26.47 -0.64 21.68
CA LYS A 33 -25.58 -0.34 20.54
C LYS A 33 -24.29 -1.15 20.57
N ALA A 34 -23.73 -1.41 21.75
CA ALA A 34 -22.53 -2.24 21.90
C ALA A 34 -22.79 -3.70 21.45
N SER A 35 -23.94 -4.26 21.85
CA SER A 35 -24.35 -5.62 21.49
C SER A 35 -24.56 -5.82 19.99
N ILE A 36 -25.19 -4.86 19.30
CA ILE A 36 -25.38 -4.90 17.84
C ILE A 36 -24.04 -4.75 17.11
N MET A 37 -23.15 -3.87 17.60
CA MET A 37 -21.82 -3.68 17.00
C MET A 37 -20.91 -4.89 17.19
N ASP A 38 -20.96 -5.58 18.33
CA ASP A 38 -20.20 -6.80 18.58
C ASP A 38 -20.73 -7.97 17.76
N THR A 39 -22.05 -8.04 17.56
CA THR A 39 -22.68 -9.01 16.66
C THR A 39 -22.27 -8.77 15.21
N ALA A 40 -22.29 -7.51 14.73
CA ALA A 40 -21.82 -7.14 13.40
C ALA A 40 -20.31 -7.39 13.22
N ARG A 41 -19.50 -7.17 14.28
CA ARG A 41 -18.06 -7.43 14.30
C ARG A 41 -17.75 -8.93 14.25
N ASN A 42 -18.55 -9.76 14.92
CA ASN A 42 -18.45 -11.22 14.88
C ASN A 42 -18.94 -11.80 13.54
N LEU A 43 -20.00 -11.24 12.94
CA LEU A 43 -20.43 -11.59 11.58
C LEU A 43 -19.35 -11.22 10.54
N LEU A 44 -18.78 -10.02 10.62
CA LEU A 44 -17.66 -9.62 9.76
C LEU A 44 -16.44 -10.51 9.95
N ARG A 45 -16.11 -10.94 11.18
CA ARG A 45 -15.03 -11.90 11.42
C ARG A 45 -15.31 -13.26 10.79
N LYS A 46 -16.54 -13.77 10.86
CA LYS A 46 -16.92 -15.06 10.25
C LYS A 46 -16.98 -15.02 8.72
N ILE A 47 -17.38 -13.90 8.12
CA ILE A 47 -17.45 -13.72 6.66
C ILE A 47 -16.07 -13.46 6.03
N VAL A 48 -15.17 -12.78 6.75
CA VAL A 48 -13.87 -12.34 6.20
C VAL A 48 -12.76 -13.40 6.35
N HIS A 49 -12.96 -14.49 7.11
CA HIS A 49 -11.84 -15.35 7.55
C HIS A 49 -11.52 -16.63 6.76
N PRO A 50 -12.37 -17.19 5.87
CA PRO A 50 -11.90 -18.08 4.82
C PRO A 50 -12.04 -17.41 3.43
N TYR A 51 -11.48 -18.00 2.38
CA TYR A 51 -11.54 -17.56 0.97
C TYR A 51 -10.39 -16.70 0.44
N ARG A 52 -9.16 -17.18 0.66
CA ARG A 52 -8.16 -17.19 -0.41
C ARG A 52 -8.46 -18.36 -1.34
N GLN A 53 -9.12 -18.13 -2.48
CA GLN A 53 -8.77 -18.72 -3.78
C GLN A 53 -9.77 -18.38 -4.91
N LYS A 54 -9.19 -17.92 -6.03
CA LYS A 54 -9.66 -17.93 -7.44
C LYS A 54 -10.87 -17.06 -7.85
N ALA A 55 -10.71 -16.49 -9.04
CA ALA A 55 -11.47 -15.43 -9.72
C ALA A 55 -13.01 -15.57 -9.83
N LYS A 56 -13.61 -16.68 -9.39
CA LYS A 56 -15.08 -16.82 -9.29
C LYS A 56 -15.65 -16.20 -8.02
N ALA A 57 -14.85 -16.10 -6.94
CA ALA A 57 -15.25 -15.46 -5.69
C ALA A 57 -15.41 -13.93 -5.82
N THR A 58 -14.84 -13.31 -6.86
CA THR A 58 -14.80 -11.85 -7.04
C THR A 58 -16.17 -11.23 -7.31
N ARG A 59 -17.03 -11.89 -8.10
CA ARG A 59 -18.37 -11.36 -8.47
C ARG A 59 -19.37 -11.50 -7.32
N LEU A 60 -19.42 -12.66 -6.65
CA LEU A 60 -20.27 -12.87 -5.47
C LEU A 60 -19.89 -11.98 -4.28
N TRP A 61 -18.60 -11.68 -4.10
CA TRP A 61 -18.10 -10.72 -3.12
C TRP A 61 -18.63 -9.29 -3.38
N GLU A 62 -18.71 -8.87 -4.64
CA GLU A 62 -19.25 -7.56 -5.03
C GLU A 62 -20.74 -7.45 -4.69
N TYR A 63 -21.55 -8.48 -4.93
CA TYR A 63 -22.99 -8.39 -4.65
C TYR A 63 -23.36 -8.53 -3.18
N THR A 64 -22.55 -9.19 -2.36
CA THR A 64 -22.91 -9.48 -0.95
C THR A 64 -22.14 -8.63 0.06
N VAL A 65 -20.87 -8.34 -0.19
CA VAL A 65 -20.00 -7.64 0.78
C VAL A 65 -19.98 -6.14 0.54
N PHE A 66 -20.02 -5.67 -0.71
CA PHE A 66 -19.99 -4.22 -0.98
C PHE A 66 -21.19 -3.49 -0.38
N PRO A 67 -22.44 -3.95 -0.46
CA PRO A 67 -23.56 -3.24 0.16
C PRO A 67 -23.40 -3.10 1.68
N VAL A 68 -22.89 -4.15 2.35
CA VAL A 68 -22.62 -4.13 3.79
C VAL A 68 -21.46 -3.20 4.11
N VAL A 69 -20.34 -3.28 3.38
CA VAL A 69 -19.19 -2.40 3.58
C VAL A 69 -19.55 -0.95 3.27
N TYR A 70 -20.34 -0.69 2.23
CA TYR A 70 -20.85 0.64 1.87
C TYR A 70 -21.67 1.23 3.01
N SER A 71 -22.67 0.48 3.49
CA SER A 71 -23.55 0.94 4.57
C SER A 71 -22.78 1.16 5.87
N LEU A 72 -21.93 0.21 6.26
CA LEU A 72 -21.16 0.31 7.51
C LEU A 72 -20.10 1.42 7.46
N SER A 73 -19.40 1.58 6.32
CA SER A 73 -18.44 2.67 6.15
C SER A 73 -19.14 4.02 6.16
N SER A 74 -20.33 4.16 5.56
CA SER A 74 -21.11 5.40 5.60
C SER A 74 -21.52 5.77 7.03
N LEU A 75 -22.01 4.80 7.80
CA LEU A 75 -22.41 5.02 9.19
C LEU A 75 -21.22 5.44 10.08
N ARG A 76 -20.07 4.79 9.93
CA ARG A 76 -18.87 5.10 10.72
C ARG A 76 -18.19 6.39 10.28
N ALA A 77 -18.17 6.65 8.98
CA ALA A 77 -17.66 7.89 8.40
C ALA A 77 -18.28 9.14 9.03
N ARG A 78 -19.59 9.10 9.34
CA ARG A 78 -20.28 10.21 10.01
C ARG A 78 -19.71 10.55 11.39
N ALA A 79 -19.16 9.57 12.11
CA ALA A 79 -18.51 9.81 13.40
C ALA A 79 -17.09 10.38 13.26
N HIS A 80 -16.52 10.35 12.06
CA HIS A 80 -15.16 10.77 11.75
C HIS A 80 -15.11 11.90 10.70
N SER A 81 -16.22 12.58 10.42
CA SER A 81 -16.28 13.64 9.40
C SER A 81 -15.26 14.75 9.66
N ASP A 82 -15.16 15.20 10.92
CA ASP A 82 -14.26 16.27 11.34
C ASP A 82 -12.78 15.85 11.31
N LEU A 83 -12.53 14.54 11.38
CA LEU A 83 -11.20 13.98 11.19
C LEU A 83 -10.83 13.97 9.70
N PHE A 84 -11.76 13.55 8.83
CA PHE A 84 -11.50 13.41 7.39
C PHE A 84 -11.47 14.74 6.65
N SER A 85 -12.07 15.79 7.20
CA SER A 85 -11.97 17.16 6.68
C SER A 85 -10.56 17.75 6.81
N GLN A 86 -9.73 17.24 7.73
CA GLN A 86 -8.35 17.70 7.95
C GLN A 86 -7.33 17.11 6.96
N ILE A 87 -7.74 16.12 6.17
CA ILE A 87 -6.87 15.46 5.20
C ILE A 87 -6.56 16.45 4.08
N THR A 88 -5.27 16.66 3.80
CA THR A 88 -4.78 17.63 2.82
C THR A 88 -4.21 17.02 1.55
N ALA A 89 -3.94 15.71 1.53
CA ALA A 89 -3.53 15.02 0.30
C ALA A 89 -3.91 13.55 0.31
N TYR A 90 -4.15 13.02 -0.89
CA TYR A 90 -4.28 11.59 -1.12
C TYR A 90 -3.02 11.05 -1.82
N CYS A 91 -2.37 10.06 -1.24
CA CYS A 91 -1.19 9.41 -1.78
C CYS A 91 -1.58 8.18 -2.62
N LEU A 92 -1.43 8.28 -3.94
CA LEU A 92 -1.67 7.18 -4.86
C LEU A 92 -0.34 6.53 -5.27
N PHE A 93 -0.23 5.22 -5.08
CA PHE A 93 0.91 4.46 -5.58
C PHE A 93 0.65 3.95 -6.99
N VAL A 94 1.62 4.11 -7.88
CA VAL A 94 1.64 3.53 -9.24
C VAL A 94 2.98 2.87 -9.49
N GLY A 95 3.06 1.95 -10.44
CA GLY A 95 4.28 1.25 -10.77
C GLY A 95 4.04 -0.23 -11.04
N HIS A 96 5.10 -1.00 -10.88
CA HIS A 96 5.05 -2.43 -11.10
C HIS A 96 4.82 -3.19 -9.79
N GLY A 97 4.17 -4.35 -9.89
CA GLY A 97 4.27 -5.30 -8.79
C GLY A 97 5.75 -5.64 -8.56
N ARG A 98 6.17 -5.73 -7.29
CA ARG A 98 7.52 -6.15 -6.85
C ARG A 98 8.65 -5.11 -6.86
N SER A 99 8.34 -3.82 -7.07
CA SER A 99 9.33 -2.73 -6.91
C SER A 99 9.56 -2.23 -5.49
N GLY A 100 8.92 -2.79 -4.46
CA GLY A 100 9.07 -2.33 -3.07
C GLY A 100 8.00 -1.35 -2.58
N HIS A 101 6.92 -1.11 -3.33
CA HIS A 101 5.82 -0.25 -2.89
C HIS A 101 5.24 -0.61 -1.51
N SER A 102 5.15 -1.89 -1.16
CA SER A 102 4.66 -2.31 0.16
C SER A 102 5.60 -1.91 1.31
N VAL A 103 6.92 -1.89 1.09
CA VAL A 103 7.84 -1.39 2.12
C VAL A 103 7.72 0.12 2.22
N VAL A 104 7.74 0.85 1.09
CA VAL A 104 7.59 2.31 1.08
C VAL A 104 6.28 2.74 1.74
N GLY A 105 5.15 2.11 1.39
CA GLY A 105 3.86 2.38 2.03
C GLY A 105 3.86 2.11 3.52
N ALA A 106 4.52 1.04 3.98
CA ALA A 106 4.65 0.74 5.40
C ALA A 106 5.52 1.76 6.14
N LEU A 107 6.59 2.26 5.52
CA LEU A 107 7.43 3.34 6.08
C LEU A 107 6.63 4.63 6.19
N LEU A 108 5.85 5.00 5.18
CA LEU A 108 5.02 6.20 5.25
C LEU A 108 3.85 6.06 6.25
N ASP A 109 3.23 4.89 6.37
CA ASP A 109 2.20 4.63 7.41
C ASP A 109 2.77 4.64 8.83
N ALA A 110 4.09 4.57 8.99
CA ALA A 110 4.73 4.74 10.28
C ALA A 110 4.87 6.22 10.71
N HIS A 111 4.56 7.17 9.81
CA HIS A 111 4.63 8.60 10.07
C HIS A 111 3.45 9.05 10.96
N PRO A 112 3.64 9.97 11.93
CA PRO A 112 2.58 10.43 12.82
C PRO A 112 1.36 11.00 12.11
N ASP A 113 1.57 11.64 10.97
CA ASP A 113 0.51 12.38 10.27
C ASP A 113 0.04 11.73 8.95
N ALA A 114 0.32 10.43 8.76
CA ALA A 114 -0.07 9.69 7.55
C ALA A 114 -0.74 8.34 7.85
N LEU A 115 -1.61 7.89 6.94
CA LEU A 115 -2.25 6.58 6.99
C LEU A 115 -2.25 5.94 5.60
N ILE A 116 -1.36 4.96 5.40
CA ILE A 116 -1.11 4.32 4.10
C ILE A 116 -1.09 2.79 4.28
N PRO A 117 -2.26 2.17 4.49
CA PRO A 117 -2.39 0.72 4.48
C PRO A 117 -2.03 0.12 3.12
N ASP A 118 -1.64 -1.15 3.15
CA ASP A 118 -1.18 -1.85 1.97
C ASP A 118 -2.31 -2.67 1.31
N GLU A 119 -2.32 -2.69 -0.01
CA GLU A 119 -3.19 -3.48 -0.90
C GLU A 119 -4.72 -3.25 -0.79
N LEU A 120 -5.21 -2.02 -0.54
CA LEU A 120 -6.66 -1.77 -0.51
C LEU A 120 -7.32 -1.88 -1.89
N ASP A 121 -6.66 -1.38 -2.93
CA ASP A 121 -7.26 -1.17 -4.27
C ASP A 121 -8.37 -0.11 -4.21
N THR A 122 -8.04 1.12 -3.76
CA THR A 122 -9.00 2.22 -3.59
C THR A 122 -9.82 2.49 -4.86
N LEU A 123 -9.21 2.36 -6.03
CA LEU A 123 -9.89 2.56 -7.32
C LEU A 123 -11.12 1.65 -7.50
N ARG A 124 -11.10 0.45 -6.92
CA ARG A 124 -12.26 -0.46 -6.92
C ARG A 124 -13.44 0.08 -6.13
N TYR A 125 -13.19 0.80 -5.04
CA TYR A 125 -14.24 1.41 -4.23
C TYR A 125 -14.82 2.64 -4.91
N LEU A 126 -13.98 3.41 -5.63
CA LEU A 126 -14.46 4.51 -6.48
C LEU A 126 -15.40 4.00 -7.57
N GLU A 127 -15.01 2.93 -8.27
CA GLU A 127 -15.86 2.29 -9.30
C GLU A 127 -17.23 1.87 -8.74
N ALA A 128 -17.28 1.50 -7.47
CA ALA A 128 -18.49 1.10 -6.78
C ALA A 128 -19.25 2.27 -6.11
N GLY A 129 -18.86 3.52 -6.37
CA GLY A 129 -19.57 4.71 -5.93
C GLY A 129 -19.30 5.14 -4.49
N PHE A 130 -18.27 4.61 -3.83
CA PHE A 130 -17.90 5.02 -2.47
C PHE A 130 -17.41 6.47 -2.46
N LYS A 131 -17.80 7.21 -1.41
CA LYS A 131 -17.37 8.60 -1.19
C LYS A 131 -16.07 8.68 -0.40
N LYS A 132 -15.43 9.86 -0.40
CA LYS A 132 -14.19 10.17 0.33
C LYS A 132 -14.17 9.58 1.74
N ASP A 133 -15.14 9.95 2.56
CA ASP A 133 -15.15 9.58 3.97
C ASP A 133 -15.32 8.06 4.18
N GLN A 134 -16.06 7.40 3.29
CA GLN A 134 -16.17 5.93 3.31
C GLN A 134 -14.83 5.28 2.98
N ILE A 135 -14.12 5.79 1.96
CA ILE A 135 -12.78 5.31 1.59
C ILE A 135 -11.81 5.53 2.76
N CYS A 136 -11.82 6.72 3.37
CA CYS A 136 -10.98 7.05 4.51
C CYS A 136 -11.26 6.13 5.71
N GLU A 137 -12.53 5.85 6.00
CA GLU A 137 -12.94 4.91 7.06
C GLU A 137 -12.45 3.47 6.79
N ILE A 138 -12.50 3.03 5.54
CA ILE A 138 -12.01 1.71 5.13
C ILE A 138 -10.48 1.65 5.27
N LEU A 139 -9.78 2.70 4.86
CA LEU A 139 -8.33 2.84 5.04
C LEU A 139 -7.96 2.77 6.53
N LEU A 140 -8.65 3.54 7.37
CA LEU A 140 -8.43 3.57 8.82
C LEU A 140 -8.60 2.17 9.44
N THR A 141 -9.72 1.51 9.13
CA THR A 141 -9.97 0.14 9.59
C THR A 141 -8.89 -0.84 9.11
N ARG A 142 -8.39 -0.65 7.88
CA ARG A 142 -7.37 -1.53 7.30
C ARG A 142 -6.00 -1.34 7.92
N SER A 143 -5.57 -0.09 8.13
CA SER A 143 -4.27 0.22 8.75
C SER A 143 -4.20 -0.35 10.15
N ALA A 144 -5.23 -0.13 10.98
CA ALA A 144 -5.31 -0.70 12.33
C ALA A 144 -5.21 -2.24 12.32
N ARG A 145 -5.94 -2.92 11.41
CA ARG A 145 -5.88 -4.38 11.29
C ARG A 145 -4.52 -4.90 10.84
N GLN A 146 -3.84 -4.19 9.94
CA GLN A 146 -2.51 -4.57 9.49
C GLN A 146 -1.46 -4.38 10.58
N ALA A 147 -1.55 -3.29 11.36
CA ALA A 147 -0.69 -3.05 12.51
C ALA A 147 -0.83 -4.14 13.59
N ILE A 148 -2.06 -4.52 13.94
CA ILE A 148 -2.33 -5.62 14.90
C ILE A 148 -1.71 -6.95 14.42
N ARG A 149 -1.65 -7.16 13.10
CA ARG A 149 -1.04 -8.35 12.48
C ARG A 149 0.46 -8.20 12.22
N GLY A 150 1.10 -7.15 12.74
CA GLY A 150 2.53 -6.90 12.59
C GLY A 150 2.98 -6.62 11.15
N ARG A 151 2.09 -6.11 10.28
CA ARG A 151 2.41 -5.77 8.88
C ARG A 151 3.14 -6.90 8.12
N VAL A 152 2.75 -8.15 8.39
CA VAL A 152 3.35 -9.35 7.79
C VAL A 152 2.74 -9.67 6.43
N LYS A 153 3.58 -10.03 5.46
CA LYS A 153 3.19 -10.45 4.11
C LYS A 153 3.86 -11.76 3.68
N PRO A 154 3.18 -12.58 2.86
CA PRO A 154 3.78 -13.77 2.30
C PRO A 154 4.92 -13.41 1.33
N GLY A 155 6.09 -13.95 1.59
CA GLY A 155 7.28 -13.87 0.75
C GLY A 155 7.37 -15.03 -0.25
N ARG A 156 8.61 -15.37 -0.62
CA ARG A 156 8.95 -16.50 -1.49
C ARG A 156 9.43 -17.68 -0.61
N GLU A 157 9.20 -18.91 -1.08
CA GLU A 157 9.70 -20.14 -0.42
C GLU A 157 9.26 -20.25 1.06
N GLY A 158 8.02 -19.85 1.35
CA GLY A 158 7.48 -19.89 2.71
C GLY A 158 8.06 -18.84 3.67
N ARG A 159 8.94 -17.94 3.22
CA ARG A 159 9.40 -16.80 4.01
C ARG A 159 8.29 -15.76 4.17
N GLU A 160 8.38 -14.98 5.22
CA GLU A 160 7.50 -13.84 5.49
C GLU A 160 8.29 -12.54 5.41
N TYR A 161 7.68 -11.49 4.88
CA TYR A 161 8.19 -10.13 4.97
C TYR A 161 7.45 -9.42 6.09
N CYS A 162 8.19 -8.89 7.06
CA CYS A 162 7.65 -8.06 8.12
C CYS A 162 8.00 -6.60 7.80
N TYR A 163 7.00 -5.75 7.65
CA TYR A 163 7.18 -4.31 7.43
C TYR A 163 6.70 -3.49 8.63
N TYR A 164 6.66 -4.11 9.81
CA TYR A 164 6.34 -3.39 11.03
C TYR A 164 7.49 -2.48 11.42
N VAL A 165 7.22 -1.19 11.65
CA VAL A 165 8.21 -0.23 12.14
C VAL A 165 8.02 -0.07 13.65
N PRO A 166 8.96 -0.57 14.48
CA PRO A 166 8.79 -0.57 15.93
C PRO A 166 8.63 0.83 16.51
N SER A 167 7.77 0.96 17.53
CA SER A 167 7.52 2.20 18.27
C SER A 167 6.99 3.39 17.46
N GLN A 168 6.59 3.18 16.20
CA GLN A 168 6.08 4.23 15.31
C GLN A 168 4.54 4.21 15.20
N TRP A 169 3.98 4.86 14.18
CA TRP A 169 2.56 5.19 14.13
C TRP A 169 1.68 4.24 13.32
N GLN A 170 2.20 3.12 12.83
CA GLN A 170 1.39 2.20 12.01
C GLN A 170 0.09 1.75 12.72
N GLY A 171 -1.05 1.98 12.06
CA GLY A 171 -2.38 1.70 12.61
C GLY A 171 -2.94 2.75 13.58
N ARG A 172 -2.24 3.86 13.79
CA ARG A 172 -2.63 5.05 14.58
C ARG A 172 -2.12 6.32 13.88
N PHE A 173 -2.41 7.49 14.43
CA PHE A 173 -1.91 8.78 13.92
C PHE A 173 -2.01 9.84 15.02
N ARG A 174 -1.29 10.93 14.85
CA ARG A 174 -1.37 12.17 15.65
C ARG A 174 -2.37 13.12 15.00
N ASN A 175 -2.10 13.57 13.77
CA ASN A 175 -3.00 14.40 12.96
C ASN A 175 -3.15 13.78 11.58
N LEU A 176 -4.35 13.32 11.19
CA LEU A 176 -4.54 12.63 9.91
C LEU A 176 -4.49 13.60 8.72
N ARG A 177 -3.30 13.88 8.20
CA ARG A 177 -3.07 14.84 7.11
C ARG A 177 -3.01 14.19 5.73
N VAL A 178 -2.41 13.00 5.64
CA VAL A 178 -2.25 12.27 4.38
C VAL A 178 -2.84 10.88 4.51
N VAL A 179 -3.65 10.48 3.53
CA VAL A 179 -4.16 9.12 3.43
C VAL A 179 -3.83 8.54 2.06
N GLY A 180 -3.77 7.23 1.94
CA GLY A 180 -3.52 6.59 0.66
C GLY A 180 -3.50 5.08 0.76
N ASP A 181 -3.25 4.40 -0.35
CA ASP A 181 -2.96 2.97 -0.32
C ASP A 181 -1.77 2.61 -1.20
N SER A 182 -0.90 1.73 -0.70
CA SER A 182 0.36 1.40 -1.38
C SER A 182 0.22 0.37 -2.51
N GLN A 183 -1.00 0.14 -3.00
CA GLN A 183 -1.23 -0.78 -4.11
C GLN A 183 -0.82 -0.15 -5.44
N ALA A 184 0.42 -0.40 -5.88
CA ALA A 184 0.88 0.15 -7.16
C ALA A 184 0.44 -0.65 -8.38
N GLY A 185 0.82 -1.93 -8.45
CA GLY A 185 0.68 -2.71 -9.68
C GLY A 185 -0.76 -2.96 -10.14
N LEU A 186 -1.73 -3.04 -9.21
CA LEU A 186 -3.15 -3.08 -9.61
C LEU A 186 -3.66 -1.70 -10.03
N SER A 187 -3.31 -0.65 -9.30
CA SER A 187 -3.72 0.73 -9.63
C SER A 187 -3.26 1.14 -11.01
N THR A 188 -1.99 0.90 -11.36
CA THR A 188 -1.48 1.15 -12.73
C THR A 188 -2.28 0.39 -13.77
N ARG A 189 -2.55 -0.91 -13.58
CA ARG A 189 -3.34 -1.68 -14.55
C ARG A 189 -4.78 -1.20 -14.70
N ARG A 190 -5.41 -0.76 -13.60
CA ARG A 190 -6.77 -0.20 -13.64
C ARG A 190 -6.77 1.11 -14.40
N LEU A 191 -5.83 2.01 -14.11
CA LEU A 191 -5.71 3.30 -14.78
C LEU A 191 -5.37 3.15 -16.27
N GLY A 192 -4.56 2.16 -16.65
CA GLY A 192 -4.26 1.89 -18.06
C GLY A 192 -5.48 1.38 -18.84
N LYS A 193 -6.37 0.63 -18.19
CA LYS A 193 -7.62 0.14 -18.80
C LYS A 193 -8.76 1.16 -18.75
N ARG A 194 -8.77 1.98 -17.71
CA ARG A 194 -9.82 2.93 -17.36
C ARG A 194 -9.21 4.27 -16.90
N PRO A 195 -8.68 5.08 -17.83
CA PRO A 195 -8.01 6.35 -17.48
C PRO A 195 -8.93 7.37 -16.79
N GLU A 196 -10.25 7.24 -16.95
CA GLU A 196 -11.26 8.07 -16.31
C GLU A 196 -11.31 7.90 -14.79
N LEU A 197 -10.82 6.79 -14.25
CA LEU A 197 -10.77 6.56 -12.80
C LEU A 197 -9.90 7.58 -12.07
N LEU A 198 -8.91 8.16 -12.75
CA LEU A 198 -8.11 9.23 -12.16
C LEU A 198 -8.93 10.49 -11.93
N GLN A 199 -9.73 10.89 -12.92
CA GLN A 199 -10.63 12.03 -12.79
C GLN A 199 -11.69 11.77 -11.72
N GLN A 200 -12.21 10.54 -11.64
CA GLN A 200 -13.13 10.15 -10.56
C GLN A 200 -12.48 10.21 -9.18
N LEU A 201 -11.22 9.79 -9.06
CA LEU A 201 -10.46 9.91 -7.81
C LEU A 201 -10.32 11.38 -7.40
N GLU A 202 -9.94 12.26 -8.32
CA GLU A 202 -9.83 13.71 -8.09
C GLU A 202 -11.16 14.32 -7.62
N GLN A 203 -12.25 13.98 -8.31
CA GLN A 203 -13.60 14.45 -7.98
C GLN A 203 -14.13 13.92 -6.66
N VAL A 204 -13.85 12.66 -6.32
CA VAL A 204 -14.36 12.07 -5.07
C VAL A 204 -13.54 12.54 -3.88
N MET A 205 -12.22 12.66 -4.02
CA MET A 205 -11.35 13.01 -2.90
C MET A 205 -11.37 14.51 -2.59
N GLU A 206 -11.57 15.37 -3.60
CA GLU A 206 -11.63 16.83 -3.49
C GLU A 206 -10.41 17.43 -2.76
N ILE A 207 -9.27 16.75 -2.87
CA ILE A 207 -7.98 17.13 -2.28
C ILE A 207 -6.87 16.77 -3.28
N PRO A 208 -5.69 17.42 -3.20
CA PRO A 208 -4.56 17.09 -4.06
C PRO A 208 -4.22 15.60 -4.08
N ILE A 209 -4.15 15.02 -5.27
CA ILE A 209 -3.63 13.67 -5.48
C ILE A 209 -2.11 13.77 -5.69
N ARG A 210 -1.35 13.06 -4.87
CA ARG A 210 0.11 12.95 -4.95
C ARG A 210 0.47 11.53 -5.38
N ILE A 211 1.13 11.39 -6.52
CA ILE A 211 1.48 10.08 -7.07
C ILE A 211 2.92 9.73 -6.71
N ILE A 212 3.12 8.54 -6.12
CA ILE A 212 4.43 7.95 -5.91
C ILE A 212 4.61 6.76 -6.85
N HIS A 213 5.63 6.84 -7.70
CA HIS A 213 6.08 5.74 -8.54
C HIS A 213 7.37 5.14 -7.97
N VAL A 214 7.27 3.93 -7.38
CA VAL A 214 8.48 3.23 -6.89
C VAL A 214 9.08 2.38 -8.00
N LEU A 215 10.29 2.73 -8.37
CA LEU A 215 11.08 2.03 -9.37
C LEU A 215 12.01 1.02 -8.75
N ARG A 216 12.32 0.00 -9.54
CA ARG A 216 13.33 -0.99 -9.26
C ARG A 216 13.85 -1.49 -10.59
N ASN A 217 15.08 -2.00 -10.60
CA ASN A 217 15.68 -2.59 -11.79
C ASN A 217 14.68 -3.48 -12.59
N PRO A 218 14.41 -3.16 -13.88
CA PRO A 218 13.46 -3.88 -14.72
C PRO A 218 13.73 -5.38 -14.79
N PHE A 219 15.00 -5.80 -14.88
CA PHE A 219 15.39 -7.20 -14.96
C PHE A 219 15.02 -7.97 -13.68
N ASP A 220 15.23 -7.37 -12.51
CA ASP A 220 14.82 -7.97 -11.23
C ASP A 220 13.30 -8.06 -11.10
N ASN A 221 12.58 -7.03 -11.55
CA ASN A 221 11.12 -7.03 -11.54
C ASN A 221 10.55 -8.11 -12.46
N ILE A 222 11.02 -8.18 -13.71
CA ILE A 222 10.61 -9.19 -14.70
C ILE A 222 10.92 -10.59 -14.17
N ALA A 223 12.14 -10.83 -13.68
CA ALA A 223 12.51 -12.12 -13.09
C ALA A 223 11.62 -12.48 -11.89
N THR A 224 11.28 -11.51 -11.04
CA THR A 224 10.38 -11.76 -9.90
C THR A 224 8.95 -12.10 -10.35
N LEU A 225 8.45 -11.49 -11.44
CA LEU A 225 7.17 -11.84 -12.05
C LEU A 225 7.17 -13.28 -12.56
N MET A 226 8.24 -13.71 -13.23
CA MET A 226 8.41 -15.09 -13.69
C MET A 226 8.44 -16.08 -12.52
N LEU A 227 9.27 -15.82 -11.50
CA LEU A 227 9.46 -16.71 -10.36
C LEU A 227 8.20 -16.88 -9.50
N ARG A 228 7.41 -15.82 -9.32
CA ARG A 228 6.19 -15.87 -8.47
C ARG A 228 4.91 -16.15 -9.26
N GLY A 229 4.84 -15.69 -10.50
CA GLY A 229 3.67 -15.83 -11.38
C GLY A 229 3.71 -17.05 -12.28
N LYS A 230 4.87 -17.73 -12.40
CA LYS A 230 5.15 -18.75 -13.42
C LYS A 230 4.90 -18.24 -14.84
N TRP A 231 5.26 -16.98 -15.07
CA TRP A 231 5.11 -16.32 -16.37
C TRP A 231 6.28 -16.66 -17.30
N THR A 232 6.03 -16.62 -18.60
CA THR A 232 7.10 -16.61 -19.61
C THR A 232 7.82 -15.26 -19.63
N PHE A 233 8.99 -15.20 -20.27
CA PHE A 233 9.69 -13.93 -20.50
C PHE A 233 8.79 -12.93 -21.24
N ASP A 234 8.17 -13.35 -22.34
CA ASP A 234 7.28 -12.48 -23.14
C ASP A 234 6.16 -11.88 -22.30
N GLN A 235 5.52 -12.68 -21.45
CA GLN A 235 4.48 -12.20 -20.54
C GLN A 235 5.03 -11.19 -19.52
N GLY A 236 6.21 -11.47 -18.94
CA GLY A 236 6.87 -10.59 -17.98
C GLY A 236 7.29 -9.26 -18.58
N ILE A 237 7.96 -9.30 -19.74
CA ILE A 237 8.43 -8.14 -20.50
C ILE A 237 7.24 -7.31 -20.97
N THR A 238 6.28 -7.93 -21.67
CA THR A 238 5.08 -7.24 -22.17
C THR A 238 4.34 -6.54 -21.04
N ARG A 239 4.08 -7.25 -19.93
CA ARG A 239 3.39 -6.65 -18.78
C ARG A 239 4.17 -5.48 -18.18
N TYR A 240 5.49 -5.63 -18.07
CA TYR A 240 6.33 -4.59 -17.48
C TYR A 240 6.22 -3.29 -18.29
N PHE A 241 6.34 -3.39 -19.62
CA PHE A 241 6.32 -2.22 -20.48
C PHE A 241 4.91 -1.67 -20.74
N GLU A 242 3.85 -2.48 -20.75
CA GLU A 242 2.45 -1.99 -20.70
C GLU A 242 2.21 -1.07 -19.48
N ASN A 243 2.76 -1.46 -18.32
CA ASN A 243 2.71 -0.62 -17.13
C ASN A 243 3.51 0.68 -17.32
N CYS A 244 4.68 0.63 -17.99
CA CYS A 244 5.48 1.81 -18.29
C CYS A 244 4.74 2.83 -19.17
N GLU A 245 4.03 2.37 -20.21
CA GLU A 245 3.20 3.23 -21.06
C GLU A 245 2.13 3.96 -20.24
N THR A 246 1.46 3.23 -19.33
CA THR A 246 0.46 3.82 -18.43
C THR A 246 1.09 4.87 -17.52
N ILE A 247 2.27 4.58 -16.97
CA ILE A 247 2.99 5.50 -16.07
C ILE A 247 3.45 6.75 -16.81
N GLN A 248 3.93 6.62 -18.05
CA GLN A 248 4.32 7.76 -18.88
C GLN A 248 3.13 8.66 -19.18
N SER A 249 1.97 8.07 -19.53
CA SER A 249 0.72 8.81 -19.73
C SER A 249 0.30 9.56 -18.45
N LEU A 250 0.37 8.91 -17.29
CA LEU A 250 0.08 9.56 -16.00
C LEU A 250 1.04 10.71 -15.70
N ARG A 251 2.35 10.51 -15.91
CA ARG A 251 3.35 11.54 -15.66
C ARG A 251 3.14 12.78 -16.52
N GLY A 252 2.66 12.62 -17.76
CA GLY A 252 2.29 13.75 -18.63
C GLY A 252 1.08 14.57 -18.16
N ARG A 253 0.27 14.05 -17.21
CA ARG A 253 -0.92 14.73 -16.67
C ARG A 253 -0.67 15.51 -15.38
N PHE A 254 0.44 15.25 -14.69
CA PHE A 254 0.74 15.88 -13.40
C PHE A 254 1.91 16.86 -13.51
N PRO A 255 1.86 18.00 -12.82
CA PRO A 255 3.06 18.81 -12.62
C PRO A 255 4.08 18.03 -11.80
N ALA A 256 5.35 18.47 -11.82
CA ALA A 256 6.42 17.82 -11.05
C ALA A 256 6.12 17.73 -9.54
N SER A 257 5.35 18.67 -8.99
CA SER A 257 4.89 18.63 -7.59
C SER A 257 3.87 17.53 -7.32
N GLY A 258 3.17 17.01 -8.32
CA GLY A 258 2.13 15.98 -8.17
C GLY A 258 2.63 14.54 -8.41
N PHE A 259 3.87 14.37 -8.88
CA PHE A 259 4.39 13.06 -9.28
C PHE A 259 5.84 12.87 -8.85
N LEU A 260 6.09 11.94 -7.92
CA LEU A 260 7.40 11.57 -7.42
C LEU A 260 7.83 10.21 -7.96
N VAL A 261 9.05 10.16 -8.53
CA VAL A 261 9.72 8.90 -8.84
C VAL A 261 10.71 8.58 -7.73
N LEU A 262 10.58 7.40 -7.11
CA LEU A 262 11.46 6.92 -6.05
C LEU A 262 12.11 5.62 -6.48
N ARG A 263 13.44 5.61 -6.65
CA ARG A 263 14.19 4.36 -6.91
C ARG A 263 14.37 3.58 -5.63
N HIS A 264 14.06 2.30 -5.68
CA HIS A 264 14.22 1.39 -4.55
C HIS A 264 15.68 1.26 -4.12
N GLU A 265 16.59 1.29 -5.08
CA GLU A 265 18.04 1.24 -4.85
C GLU A 265 18.52 2.49 -4.09
N ASP A 266 18.05 3.68 -4.48
CA ASP A 266 18.40 4.94 -3.80
C ASP A 266 17.84 4.97 -2.37
N LEU A 267 16.62 4.47 -2.17
CA LEU A 267 16.02 4.35 -0.84
C LEU A 267 16.83 3.43 0.08
N ILE A 268 17.42 2.36 -0.44
CA ILE A 268 18.27 1.47 0.34
C ILE A 268 19.63 2.13 0.63
N ALA A 269 20.18 2.84 -0.35
CA ALA A 269 21.49 3.49 -0.22
C ALA A 269 21.47 4.66 0.78
N ASP A 270 20.42 5.48 0.75
CA ASP A 270 20.25 6.60 1.68
C ASP A 270 18.78 6.71 2.16
N PRO A 271 18.37 5.85 3.11
CA PRO A 271 17.00 5.83 3.62
C PRO A 271 16.53 7.17 4.17
N LYS A 272 17.37 7.84 4.95
CA LYS A 272 16.98 9.06 5.66
C LYS A 272 16.70 10.19 4.67
N ALA A 273 17.60 10.44 3.72
CA ALA A 273 17.39 11.51 2.75
C ALA A 273 16.20 11.20 1.84
N ARG A 274 16.09 9.98 1.31
CA ARG A 274 15.00 9.62 0.39
C ARG A 274 13.63 9.61 1.06
N LEU A 275 13.54 9.18 2.33
CA LEU A 275 12.28 9.27 3.09
C LEU A 275 11.92 10.71 3.44
N THR A 276 12.91 11.55 3.76
CA THR A 276 12.69 12.98 3.99
C THR A 276 12.08 13.66 2.77
N ASP A 277 12.67 13.44 1.59
CA ASP A 277 12.16 13.99 0.34
C ASP A 277 10.74 13.47 0.02
N THR A 278 10.49 12.18 0.29
CA THR A 278 9.17 11.56 0.08
C THR A 278 8.11 12.14 1.03
N CYS A 279 8.44 12.37 2.30
CA CYS A 279 7.53 12.99 3.26
C CYS A 279 7.22 14.43 2.87
N ARG A 280 8.24 15.22 2.52
CA ARG A 280 8.06 16.62 2.08
C ARG A 280 7.24 16.73 0.80
N PHE A 281 7.41 15.81 -0.15
CA PHE A 281 6.56 15.71 -1.35
C PHE A 281 5.07 15.54 -1.00
N LEU A 282 4.77 14.81 0.08
CA LEU A 282 3.41 14.63 0.60
C LEU A 282 2.95 15.79 1.51
N GLY A 283 3.80 16.77 1.80
CA GLY A 283 3.52 17.86 2.75
C GLY A 283 3.61 17.43 4.21
N LEU A 284 4.49 16.47 4.52
CA LEU A 284 4.73 15.94 5.85
C LEU A 284 6.15 16.30 6.33
N GLU A 285 6.30 16.52 7.63
CA GLU A 285 7.59 16.77 8.27
C GLU A 285 8.01 15.58 9.13
N PRO A 286 9.03 14.81 8.71
CA PRO A 286 9.50 13.66 9.48
C PRO A 286 10.44 14.09 10.62
N ASP A 287 10.37 13.39 11.74
CA ASP A 287 11.33 13.51 12.84
C ASP A 287 12.45 12.45 12.74
N GLU A 288 13.53 12.65 13.50
CA GLU A 288 14.72 11.80 13.45
C GLU A 288 14.44 10.38 13.96
N ASP A 289 13.60 10.23 14.98
CA ASP A 289 13.23 8.93 15.55
C ASP A 289 12.47 8.08 14.52
N TYR A 290 11.54 8.69 13.79
CA TYR A 290 10.81 8.11 12.67
C TYR A 290 11.78 7.65 11.56
N LEU A 291 12.69 8.53 11.13
CA LEU A 291 13.65 8.22 10.07
C LEU A 291 14.59 7.08 10.46
N GLN A 292 15.09 7.07 11.70
CA GLN A 292 15.95 6.02 12.22
C GLN A 292 15.19 4.68 12.31
N ALA A 293 13.97 4.68 12.86
CA ALA A 293 13.17 3.47 12.96
C ALA A 293 12.85 2.88 11.58
N CYS A 294 12.48 3.74 10.62
CA CYS A 294 12.24 3.35 9.24
C CYS A 294 13.48 2.74 8.56
N GLY A 295 14.64 3.37 8.72
CA GLY A 295 15.90 2.86 8.19
C GLY A 295 16.29 1.48 8.75
N SER A 296 15.95 1.21 10.01
CA SER A 296 16.33 -0.04 10.69
C SER A 296 15.67 -1.30 10.11
N ILE A 297 14.53 -1.16 9.44
CA ILE A 297 13.78 -2.31 8.88
C ILE A 297 14.08 -2.56 7.39
N LEU A 298 14.81 -1.65 6.74
CA LEU A 298 15.17 -1.80 5.34
C LEU A 298 16.23 -2.90 5.16
N PHE A 299 16.13 -3.61 4.04
CA PHE A 299 17.15 -4.58 3.67
C PHE A 299 18.47 -3.87 3.33
N LYS A 300 19.59 -4.49 3.70
CA LYS A 300 20.93 -3.96 3.42
C LYS A 300 21.28 -3.89 1.93
N SER A 301 20.59 -4.67 1.10
CA SER A 301 20.79 -4.69 -0.35
C SER A 301 19.51 -5.06 -1.09
N PRO A 302 19.31 -4.56 -2.32
CA PRO A 302 18.25 -5.05 -3.20
C PRO A 302 18.39 -6.56 -3.46
N SER A 303 17.29 -7.24 -3.76
CA SER A 303 17.37 -8.65 -4.17
C SER A 303 17.80 -8.77 -5.63
N GLY A 304 18.81 -9.61 -5.92
CA GLY A 304 19.24 -9.94 -7.28
C GLY A 304 18.40 -11.07 -7.89
N SER A 305 17.10 -10.84 -8.08
CA SER A 305 16.19 -11.84 -8.67
C SER A 305 16.57 -12.18 -10.12
N ARG A 306 17.17 -11.25 -10.85
CA ARG A 306 17.56 -11.42 -12.25
C ARG A 306 18.48 -12.62 -12.47
N GLY A 307 19.39 -12.91 -11.55
CA GLY A 307 20.32 -14.05 -11.63
C GLY A 307 19.68 -15.42 -11.36
N GLN A 308 18.38 -15.48 -11.12
CA GLN A 308 17.66 -16.73 -10.80
C GLN A 308 16.76 -17.21 -11.94
N VAL A 309 16.79 -16.53 -13.09
CA VAL A 309 16.07 -16.93 -14.30
C VAL A 309 17.05 -16.94 -15.49
N PRO A 310 16.84 -17.78 -16.51
CA PRO A 310 17.78 -17.96 -17.60
C PRO A 310 17.66 -16.84 -18.65
N TRP A 311 18.21 -15.66 -18.37
CA TRP A 311 18.31 -14.57 -19.35
C TRP A 311 19.24 -14.95 -20.51
N THR A 312 18.80 -14.71 -21.74
CA THR A 312 19.66 -14.79 -22.93
C THR A 312 20.10 -13.38 -23.34
N ASN A 313 21.22 -13.28 -24.07
CA ASN A 313 21.69 -11.99 -24.58
C ASN A 313 20.64 -11.28 -25.46
N VAL A 314 19.86 -12.06 -26.23
CA VAL A 314 18.76 -11.53 -27.05
C VAL A 314 17.68 -10.88 -26.18
N LEU A 315 17.26 -11.54 -25.09
CA LEU A 315 16.27 -10.99 -24.16
C LEU A 315 16.81 -9.77 -23.42
N VAL A 316 18.08 -9.80 -23.02
CA VAL A 316 18.73 -8.67 -22.35
C VAL A 316 18.78 -7.45 -23.27
N HIS A 317 19.20 -7.65 -24.52
CA HIS A 317 19.23 -6.59 -25.53
C HIS A 317 17.83 -6.01 -25.78
N HIS A 318 16.83 -6.87 -25.97
CA HIS A 318 15.45 -6.43 -26.17
C HIS A 318 14.92 -5.59 -24.99
N VAL A 319 15.19 -5.98 -23.74
CA VAL A 319 14.78 -5.19 -22.57
C VAL A 319 15.54 -3.85 -22.52
N HIS A 320 16.82 -3.81 -22.91
CA HIS A 320 17.57 -2.55 -23.00
C HIS A 320 16.98 -1.58 -24.02
N GLU A 321 16.62 -2.06 -25.21
CA GLU A 321 15.94 -1.25 -26.24
C GLU A 321 14.64 -0.65 -25.70
N GLN A 322 13.86 -1.44 -24.95
CA GLN A 322 12.63 -0.98 -24.33
C GLN A 322 12.87 0.01 -23.19
N ILE A 323 13.90 -0.18 -22.36
CA ILE A 323 14.30 0.76 -21.30
C ILE A 323 14.57 2.15 -21.86
N ALA A 324 15.25 2.24 -23.02
CA ALA A 324 15.61 3.51 -23.64
C ALA A 324 14.40 4.39 -24.05
N ARG A 325 13.19 3.81 -24.10
CA ARG A 325 11.95 4.53 -24.43
C ARG A 325 11.39 5.33 -23.25
N PHE A 326 11.84 5.04 -22.03
CA PHE A 326 11.29 5.63 -20.80
C PHE A 326 12.41 6.28 -19.97
N ASP A 327 12.40 7.61 -19.91
CA ASP A 327 13.40 8.42 -19.23
C ASP A 327 13.59 8.03 -17.74
N PHE A 328 12.50 7.67 -17.06
CA PHE A 328 12.54 7.26 -15.66
C PHE A 328 13.29 5.93 -15.43
N LEU A 329 13.50 5.12 -16.48
CA LEU A 329 14.28 3.88 -16.42
C LEU A 329 15.76 4.06 -16.76
N HIS A 330 16.21 5.25 -17.16
CA HIS A 330 17.60 5.49 -17.53
C HIS A 330 18.59 5.12 -16.40
N GLY A 331 19.70 4.48 -16.76
CA GLY A 331 20.72 4.02 -15.82
C GLY A 331 20.45 2.64 -15.19
N TYR A 332 19.36 1.97 -15.54
CA TYR A 332 19.20 0.55 -15.22
C TYR A 332 19.86 -0.34 -16.27
N HIS A 333 20.62 -1.32 -15.78
CA HIS A 333 21.30 -2.32 -16.59
C HIS A 333 21.13 -3.73 -16.00
N TYR A 334 21.41 -4.76 -16.82
CA TYR A 334 21.39 -6.15 -16.38
C TYR A 334 22.41 -6.43 -15.28
#